data_AF-A0AAX1N1U0-F1
#
_entry.id   AF-A0AAX1N1U0-F1
#
_cell.length_a   1.000
_cell.length_b   1.000
_cell.length_c   1.000
_cell.angle_alpha   90.00
_cell.angle_beta   90.00
_cell.angle_gamma   90.00
#
_symmetry.space_group_name_H-M   'P 1'
#
loop_
_entity.id
_entity.type
_entity.pdbx_description
1 polymer ?
#
loop_
_entity_poly.entity_id
_entity_poly.type
_entity_poly.pdbx_seq_one_letter_code
_entity_poly.pdbx_strand_id
1 'polypeptide(L)'
;MVEIEFQNNKWGAKVLEDISSKLQQEVSGLRGFSAENIKKMRRFFNKWNISPSIRSSLTTKLENKENAISSTLSNQLSEVDLKVFLSISFSKHFEILSIGDDKAKWYYIHKTAQNFWSVRHLRTEIKNQSHLQNETTQ
;
A
#
# COMPACT_ATOMS: atom_id res chain seq x y z
N MET A 1 -12.77 14.13 3.12
CA MET A 1 -13.62 13.69 4.25
C MET A 1 -12.78 13.10 5.38
N VAL A 2 -12.00 12.03 5.14
CA VAL A 2 -11.12 11.37 6.16
C VAL A 2 -10.06 12.30 6.78
N GLU A 3 -9.53 13.27 6.03
CA GLU A 3 -8.53 14.23 6.55
C GLU A 3 -9.13 15.31 7.47
N ILE A 4 -10.40 15.65 7.29
CA ILE A 4 -11.12 16.66 8.08
C ILE A 4 -11.50 16.08 9.46
N GLU A 5 -11.96 14.83 9.49
CA GLU A 5 -12.24 14.11 10.74
C GLU A 5 -10.96 13.85 11.56
N PHE A 6 -9.80 13.75 10.92
CA PHE A 6 -8.54 13.49 11.61
C PHE A 6 -8.04 14.69 12.43
N GLN A 7 -8.20 15.91 11.91
CA GLN A 7 -7.89 17.14 12.66
C GLN A 7 -8.86 17.33 13.83
N ASN A 8 -10.12 16.92 13.64
CA ASN A 8 -11.15 17.00 14.69
C ASN A 8 -10.97 15.97 15.82
N ASN A 9 -10.31 14.83 15.58
CA ASN A 9 -10.24 13.70 16.52
C ASN A 9 -8.96 13.62 17.39
N LYS A 10 -8.19 14.72 17.55
CA LYS A 10 -7.01 14.78 18.45
C LYS A 10 -5.92 13.72 18.20
N TRP A 11 -5.81 13.16 17.00
CA TRP A 11 -4.71 12.26 16.62
C TRP A 11 -3.39 13.03 16.37
N GLY A 12 -2.98 13.82 17.36
CA GLY A 12 -1.72 14.58 17.36
C GLY A 12 -0.50 13.69 17.63
N ALA A 13 0.69 14.29 17.66
CA ALA A 13 1.96 13.58 17.90
C ALA A 13 1.91 12.68 19.15
N LYS A 14 1.28 13.16 20.22
CA LYS A 14 1.14 12.44 21.49
C LYS A 14 0.33 11.14 21.36
N VAL A 15 -0.77 11.13 20.60
CA VAL A 15 -1.58 9.91 20.40
C VAL A 15 -0.82 8.85 19.62
N LEU A 16 0.00 9.25 18.65
CA LEU A 16 0.84 8.31 17.90
C LEU A 16 1.95 7.72 18.76
N GLU A 17 2.50 8.51 19.69
CA GLU A 17 3.47 8.03 20.68
C GLU A 17 2.82 7.05 21.66
N ASP A 18 1.63 7.35 22.15
CA ASP A 18 0.88 6.45 23.05
C ASP A 18 0.55 5.11 22.37
N ILE A 19 0.08 5.15 21.11
CA ILE A 19 -0.20 3.93 20.33
C ILE A 19 1.09 3.17 20.04
N SER A 20 2.16 3.87 19.65
CA SER A 20 3.48 3.26 19.44
C SER A 20 3.96 2.54 20.70
N SER A 21 3.87 3.19 21.85
CA SER A 21 4.29 2.64 23.14
C SER A 21 3.48 1.39 23.50
N LYS A 22 2.14 1.49 23.40
CA LYS A 22 1.24 0.38 23.70
C LYS A 22 1.46 -0.82 22.76
N LEU A 23 1.56 -0.60 21.45
CA LEU A 23 1.81 -1.66 20.48
C LEU A 23 3.18 -2.34 20.70
N GLN A 24 4.21 -1.58 21.09
CA GLN A 24 5.52 -2.16 21.40
C GLN A 24 5.51 -2.97 22.70
N GLN A 25 4.68 -2.61 23.68
CA GLN A 25 4.50 -3.38 24.92
C GLN A 25 3.70 -4.67 24.68
N GLU A 26 2.56 -4.59 23.99
CA GLU A 26 1.69 -5.73 23.72
C GLU A 26 2.35 -6.74 22.77
N VAL A 27 3.29 -6.28 21.95
CA VAL A 27 3.93 -7.09 20.91
C VAL A 27 5.44 -7.02 21.02
N SER A 28 5.95 -7.24 22.23
CA SER A 28 7.39 -7.19 22.55
C SER A 28 8.18 -8.21 21.73
N GLY A 29 8.76 -7.75 20.61
CA GLY A 29 9.50 -8.58 19.66
C GLY A 29 9.25 -8.23 18.19
N LEU A 30 8.09 -7.63 17.87
CA LEU A 30 7.77 -7.18 16.51
C LEU A 30 8.28 -5.76 16.28
N ARG A 31 9.30 -5.66 15.42
CA ARG A 31 9.85 -4.38 14.96
C ARG A 31 8.88 -3.70 13.99
N GLY A 32 8.90 -2.36 13.96
CA GLY A 32 8.13 -1.58 12.98
C GLY A 32 6.89 -0.87 13.51
N PHE A 33 6.66 -0.83 14.83
CA PHE A 33 5.58 -0.05 15.44
C PHE A 33 6.09 1.22 16.14
N SER A 34 7.15 1.83 15.63
CA SER A 34 7.54 3.19 16.08
C SER A 34 6.52 4.22 15.63
N ALA A 35 6.38 5.31 16.37
CA ALA A 35 5.50 6.42 15.99
C ALA A 35 5.76 6.91 14.55
N GLU A 36 7.03 6.91 14.11
CA GLU A 36 7.38 7.25 12.73
C GLU A 36 6.89 6.21 11.71
N ASN A 37 7.02 4.92 12.03
CA ASN A 37 6.55 3.88 11.11
C ASN A 37 5.02 3.81 11.06
N ILE A 38 4.32 4.11 12.16
CA ILE A 38 2.85 4.26 12.18
C ILE A 38 2.43 5.44 11.28
N LYS A 39 3.17 6.56 11.29
CA LYS A 39 2.96 7.66 10.33
C LYS A 39 3.14 7.19 8.88
N LYS A 40 4.15 6.34 8.61
CA LYS A 40 4.37 5.75 7.28
C LYS A 40 3.22 4.82 6.88
N MET A 41 2.77 3.95 7.79
CA MET A 41 1.61 3.07 7.58
C MET A 41 0.35 3.86 7.25
N ARG A 42 0.10 4.96 7.96
CA ARG A 42 -1.02 5.87 7.68
C ARG A 42 -0.93 6.48 6.28
N ARG A 43 0.24 7.00 5.90
CA ARG A 43 0.46 7.56 4.55
C ARG A 43 0.23 6.51 3.47
N PHE A 44 0.74 5.29 3.70
CA PHE A 44 0.52 4.16 2.83
C PHE A 44 -0.97 3.87 2.66
N PHE A 45 -1.71 3.75 3.77
CA PHE A 45 -3.15 3.48 3.73
C PHE A 45 -3.87 4.57 2.94
N ASN A 46 -3.64 5.86 3.26
CA ASN A 46 -4.31 6.95 2.56
C ASN A 46 -4.05 6.93 1.05
N LYS A 47 -2.80 6.69 0.63
CA LYS A 47 -2.44 6.69 -0.79
C LYS A 47 -3.03 5.50 -1.55
N TRP A 48 -2.99 4.30 -0.96
CA TRP A 48 -3.55 3.10 -1.61
C TRP A 48 -5.07 3.01 -1.50
N ASN A 49 -5.67 3.56 -0.44
CA ASN A 49 -7.12 3.62 -0.26
C ASN A 49 -7.80 4.55 -1.27
N ILE A 50 -7.08 5.54 -1.81
CA ILE A 50 -7.58 6.37 -2.92
C ILE A 50 -7.62 5.57 -4.23
N SER A 51 -6.77 4.55 -4.41
CA SER A 51 -6.79 3.72 -5.61
C SER A 51 -7.99 2.76 -5.56
N PRO A 52 -9.04 2.97 -6.38
CA PRO A 52 -10.32 2.26 -6.23
C PRO A 52 -10.18 0.75 -6.37
N SER A 53 -9.28 0.30 -7.26
CA SER A 53 -9.00 -1.11 -7.54
C SER A 53 -8.43 -1.86 -6.33
N ILE A 54 -7.59 -1.19 -5.54
CA ILE A 54 -6.95 -1.81 -4.35
C ILE A 54 -7.90 -1.76 -3.17
N ARG A 55 -8.59 -0.63 -2.98
CA ARG A 55 -9.59 -0.48 -1.92
C ARG A 55 -10.67 -1.55 -1.99
N SER A 56 -11.36 -1.68 -3.12
CA SER A 56 -12.46 -2.64 -3.31
C SER A 56 -12.05 -4.07 -2.99
N SER A 57 -10.84 -4.43 -3.39
CA SER A 57 -10.34 -5.81 -3.34
C SER A 57 -9.82 -6.20 -1.95
N LEU A 58 -9.26 -5.24 -1.20
CA LEU A 58 -8.86 -5.44 0.19
C LEU A 58 -10.08 -5.46 1.13
N THR A 59 -11.06 -4.57 0.93
CA THR A 59 -12.27 -4.53 1.78
C THR A 59 -13.12 -5.77 1.58
N THR A 60 -13.38 -6.19 0.34
CA THR A 60 -14.16 -7.41 0.04
C THR A 60 -13.55 -8.66 0.68
N LYS A 61 -12.23 -8.87 0.58
CA LYS A 61 -11.59 -10.04 1.22
C LYS A 61 -11.53 -9.95 2.75
N LEU A 62 -11.45 -8.75 3.32
CA LEU A 62 -11.45 -8.58 4.79
C LEU A 62 -12.86 -8.73 5.38
N GLU A 63 -13.89 -8.32 4.64
CA GLU A 63 -15.32 -8.38 5.01
C GLU A 63 -15.99 -9.70 4.63
N ASN A 64 -15.34 -10.58 3.87
CA ASN A 64 -15.83 -11.92 3.53
C ASN A 64 -15.80 -12.94 4.70
N LYS A 65 -15.99 -12.45 5.94
CA LYS A 65 -16.81 -13.12 6.94
C LYS A 65 -18.17 -12.38 6.99
N GLU A 66 -19.10 -12.88 6.17
CA GLU A 66 -20.57 -12.78 6.31
C GLU A 66 -21.42 -11.79 5.47
N ASN A 67 -20.94 -10.85 4.65
CA ASN A 67 -21.90 -10.09 3.80
C ASN A 67 -21.38 -9.73 2.40
N ALA A 68 -21.75 -10.57 1.42
CA ALA A 68 -21.49 -10.36 0.00
C ALA A 68 -22.47 -9.32 -0.59
N ILE A 69 -22.04 -8.06 -0.68
CA ILE A 69 -22.60 -7.13 -1.67
C ILE A 69 -21.55 -6.89 -2.74
N SER A 70 -21.80 -7.54 -3.86
CA SER A 70 -21.02 -7.55 -5.09
C SER A 70 -20.63 -6.13 -5.52
N SER A 71 -19.34 -5.79 -5.41
CA SER A 71 -18.81 -4.61 -6.11
C SER A 71 -18.63 -4.96 -7.59
N THR A 72 -19.19 -4.11 -8.44
CA THR A 72 -19.32 -4.26 -9.89
C THR A 72 -18.06 -4.79 -10.60
N LEU A 73 -18.28 -5.72 -11.54
CA LEU A 73 -17.31 -6.54 -12.29
C LEU A 73 -16.16 -5.79 -13.00
N SER A 74 -16.11 -4.46 -12.97
CA SER A 74 -15.12 -3.65 -13.69
C SER A 74 -13.97 -3.11 -12.81
N ASN A 75 -14.08 -3.16 -11.47
CA ASN A 75 -13.12 -2.52 -10.55
C ASN A 75 -12.55 -3.48 -9.48
N GLN A 76 -12.68 -4.79 -9.67
CA GLN A 76 -12.08 -5.77 -8.78
C GLN A 76 -10.70 -6.16 -9.32
N LEU A 77 -9.68 -5.94 -8.50
CA LEU A 77 -8.35 -6.46 -8.71
C LEU A 77 -8.46 -7.99 -8.73
N SER A 78 -7.90 -8.65 -9.74
CA SER A 78 -7.99 -10.10 -9.82
C SER A 78 -7.31 -10.73 -8.59
N GLU A 79 -7.69 -11.97 -8.24
CA GLU A 79 -7.04 -12.68 -7.15
C GLU A 79 -5.51 -12.79 -7.35
N VAL A 80 -5.09 -12.91 -8.61
CA VAL A 80 -3.69 -12.91 -9.02
C VAL A 80 -3.04 -11.58 -8.67
N ASP A 81 -3.64 -10.46 -9.03
CA ASP A 81 -3.06 -9.14 -8.80
C ASP A 81 -3.00 -8.79 -7.30
N LEU A 82 -3.98 -9.23 -6.51
CA LEU A 82 -3.91 -9.15 -5.05
C LEU A 82 -2.74 -9.96 -4.49
N LYS A 83 -2.52 -11.18 -5.00
CA LYS A 83 -1.40 -12.01 -4.58
C LYS A 83 -0.06 -11.35 -4.95
N VAL A 84 0.03 -10.74 -6.14
CA VAL A 84 1.20 -9.97 -6.56
C VAL A 84 1.42 -8.78 -5.63
N PHE A 85 0.37 -8.00 -5.35
CA PHE A 85 0.43 -6.86 -4.44
C PHE A 85 0.94 -7.25 -3.04
N LEU A 86 0.42 -8.33 -2.48
CA LEU A 86 0.81 -8.82 -1.15
C LEU A 86 2.18 -9.52 -1.14
N SER A 87 2.69 -9.95 -2.29
CA SER A 87 3.99 -10.63 -2.40
C SER A 87 5.20 -9.69 -2.23
N ILE A 88 5.01 -8.38 -2.36
CA ILE A 88 6.08 -7.39 -2.21
C ILE A 88 6.02 -6.71 -0.85
N SER A 89 7.18 -6.42 -0.28
CA SER A 89 7.31 -5.84 1.06
C SER A 89 6.83 -4.38 1.12
N PHE A 90 6.39 -3.95 2.30
CA PHE A 90 5.94 -2.57 2.56
C PHE A 90 6.93 -1.50 2.07
N SER A 91 8.23 -1.70 2.28
CA SER A 91 9.25 -0.75 1.82
C SER A 91 9.23 -0.55 0.30
N LYS A 92 8.99 -1.60 -0.48
CA LYS A 92 8.94 -1.53 -1.95
C LYS A 92 7.69 -0.76 -2.39
N HIS A 93 6.55 -1.08 -1.78
CA HIS A 93 5.34 -0.29 -1.98
C HIS A 93 5.55 1.19 -1.67
N PHE A 94 6.28 1.51 -0.61
CA PHE A 94 6.55 2.89 -0.23
C PHE A 94 7.40 3.64 -1.26
N GLU A 95 8.35 2.96 -1.94
CA GLU A 95 9.04 3.55 -3.10
C GLU A 95 8.07 3.81 -4.25
N ILE A 96 7.18 2.85 -4.53
CA ILE A 96 6.20 2.94 -5.63
C ILE A 96 5.17 4.05 -5.39
N LEU A 97 4.90 4.42 -4.12
CA LEU A 97 3.99 5.50 -3.77
C LEU A 97 4.42 6.89 -4.28
N SER A 98 5.70 7.10 -4.62
CA SER A 98 6.15 8.37 -5.21
C SER A 98 5.70 8.55 -6.65
N ILE A 99 5.23 7.49 -7.30
CA ILE A 99 4.79 7.50 -8.69
C ILE A 99 3.37 8.08 -8.76
N GLY A 100 3.12 8.98 -9.70
CA GLY A 100 1.80 9.59 -9.87
C GLY A 100 0.79 8.65 -10.53
N ASP A 101 1.20 8.04 -11.64
CA ASP A 101 0.36 7.18 -12.48
C ASP A 101 0.12 5.78 -11.88
N ASP A 102 -1.13 5.34 -11.87
CA ASP A 102 -1.54 4.04 -11.33
C ASP A 102 -1.12 2.87 -12.22
N LYS A 103 -1.09 3.05 -13.56
CA LYS A 103 -0.61 1.99 -14.47
C LYS A 103 0.87 1.73 -14.25
N ALA A 104 1.67 2.79 -14.15
CA ALA A 104 3.09 2.71 -13.80
C ALA A 104 3.30 2.02 -12.44
N LYS A 105 2.50 2.32 -11.42
CA LYS A 105 2.60 1.62 -10.12
C LYS A 105 2.39 0.12 -10.28
N TRP A 106 1.35 -0.30 -10.98
CA TRP A 106 1.08 -1.72 -11.23
C TRP A 106 2.20 -2.40 -12.00
N TYR A 107 2.74 -1.74 -13.04
CA TYR A 107 3.91 -2.23 -13.76
C TYR A 107 5.07 -2.57 -12.80
N TYR A 108 5.44 -1.64 -11.91
CA TYR A 108 6.53 -1.86 -10.97
C TYR A 108 6.19 -2.92 -9.93
N ILE A 109 4.94 -3.01 -9.46
CA ILE A 109 4.49 -4.06 -8.55
C ILE A 109 4.67 -5.44 -9.19
N HIS A 110 4.19 -5.63 -10.43
CA HIS A 110 4.33 -6.90 -11.15
C HIS A 110 5.78 -7.25 -11.41
N LYS A 111 6.59 -6.33 -11.97
CA LYS A 111 8.00 -6.59 -12.27
C LYS A 111 8.81 -6.88 -11.01
N THR A 112 8.53 -6.17 -9.91
CA THR A 112 9.19 -6.39 -8.62
C THR A 112 8.86 -7.77 -8.06
N ALA A 113 7.61 -8.21 -8.16
CA ALA A 113 7.19 -9.53 -7.70
C ALA A 113 7.77 -10.65 -8.58
N GLN A 114 7.79 -10.48 -9.90
CA GLN A 114 8.31 -11.47 -10.85
C GLN A 114 9.83 -11.63 -10.75
N ASN A 115 10.57 -10.53 -10.62
CA ASN A 115 12.03 -10.54 -10.67
C ASN A 115 12.67 -10.43 -9.27
N PHE A 116 11.89 -10.50 -8.21
CA PHE A 116 12.34 -10.41 -6.81
C PHE A 116 13.24 -9.19 -6.54
N TRP A 117 12.90 -8.04 -7.13
CA TRP A 117 13.76 -6.87 -7.05
C TRP A 117 14.02 -6.41 -5.62
N SER A 118 15.28 -6.10 -5.32
CA SER A 118 15.63 -5.38 -4.10
C SER A 118 15.08 -3.95 -4.14
N VAL A 119 14.94 -3.31 -2.97
CA VAL A 119 14.55 -1.88 -2.89
C VAL A 119 15.50 -1.01 -3.72
N ARG A 120 16.81 -1.32 -3.70
CA ARG A 120 17.81 -0.58 -4.47
C ARG A 120 17.58 -0.72 -5.98
N HIS A 121 17.32 -1.93 -6.45
CA HIS A 121 17.08 -2.17 -7.87
C HIS A 121 15.76 -1.52 -8.33
N LEU A 122 14.69 -1.66 -7.55
CA LEU A 122 13.42 -0.97 -7.82
C LEU A 122 13.59 0.55 -7.94
N ARG A 123 14.37 1.18 -7.05
CA ARG A 123 14.67 2.62 -7.15
C ARG A 123 15.38 2.98 -8.46
N THR A 124 16.35 2.16 -8.88
CA THR A 124 17.03 2.35 -10.16
C THR A 124 16.04 2.28 -11.33
N GLU A 125 15.17 1.28 -11.33
CA GLU A 125 14.16 1.09 -12.38
C GLU A 125 13.13 2.23 -12.43
N ILE A 126 12.68 2.71 -11.27
CA ILE A 126 11.80 3.88 -11.16
C ILE A 126 12.49 5.12 -11.73
N LYS A 127 13.77 5.34 -11.38
CA LYS A 127 14.57 6.46 -11.90
C LYS A 127 14.76 6.38 -13.41
N ASN A 128 14.95 5.18 -13.94
CA ASN A 128 15.11 4.93 -15.38
C ASN A 128 13.78 4.96 -16.14
N GLN A 129 12.65 5.10 -15.44
CA GLN A 129 11.31 5.08 -16.03
C GLN A 129 11.06 3.85 -16.92
N SER A 130 11.50 2.66 -16.50
CA SER A 130 11.44 1.46 -17.36
C SER A 130 10.02 1.02 -17.78
N HIS A 131 8.99 1.48 -17.07
CA HIS A 131 7.59 1.36 -17.52
C HIS A 131 7.34 1.92 -18.94
N LEU A 132 7.99 3.03 -19.32
CA LEU A 132 7.83 3.66 -20.64
C LEU A 132 8.43 2.83 -21.78
N GLN A 133 9.45 2.02 -21.48
CA GLN A 133 10.15 1.21 -22.48
C GLN A 133 9.32 -0.01 -22.93
N ASN A 134 8.31 -0.42 -22.16
CA ASN A 134 7.43 -1.52 -22.52
C ASN A 134 6.25 -1.10 -23.41
N GLU A 135 5.98 0.21 -23.52
CA GLU A 135 4.92 0.73 -24.40
C GLU A 135 5.34 0.73 -25.88
N THR A 136 6.63 0.58 -26.18
CA THR A 136 7.17 0.65 -27.55
C THR A 136 7.25 -0.72 -28.26
N THR A 137 6.84 -1.82 -27.60
CA THR A 137 6.94 -3.19 -28.16
C THR A 137 5.57 -3.88 -28.34
N GLN A 138 4.48 -3.13 -28.49
CA GLN A 138 3.19 -3.67 -28.90
C GLN A 138 2.73 -3.07 -30.21
#